data_AF-A0A0X8G425-F1
#
_entry.id   AF-A0A0X8G425-F1
#
_cell.length_a   1.000
_cell.length_b   1.000
_cell.length_c   1.000
_cell.angle_alpha   90.00
_cell.angle_beta   90.00
_cell.angle_gamma   90.00
#
_symmetry.space_group_name_H-M   'P 1'
#
loop_
_entity.id
_entity.type
_entity.pdbx_description
1 polymer ?
#
loop_
_entity_poly.entity_id
_entity_poly.type
_entity_poly.pdbx_seq_one_letter_code
_entity_poly.pdbx_strand_id
1 'polypeptide(L)'
;MKKILIALVAVIVIAVGANFLFPSVNSLTDFKHINYTETFDQKESEYYVYFYQETCPLCLQFSPELVAAYNEKDVPIYVVDAAATENKAAWYDWAAHDKKYTKVIGKVENGVQVFNEGESSAKYPSNEGWTISTNKNNELVAYHKDAFNNRSPQTAEEIEISGTPALIKVKDGKLAGYGEGIDQDRALLETYGQ
;
A
#
# COMPACT_ATOMS: atom_id res chain seq x y z
N MET A 1 -49.71 -18.57 17.35
CA MET A 1 -49.74 -17.68 16.15
C MET A 1 -49.06 -16.33 16.41
N LYS A 2 -49.49 -15.53 17.41
CA LYS A 2 -48.89 -14.20 17.72
C LYS A 2 -47.38 -14.24 18.02
N LYS A 3 -46.90 -15.25 18.75
CA LYS A 3 -45.46 -15.45 19.05
C LYS A 3 -44.62 -15.84 17.83
N ILE A 4 -45.22 -16.53 16.85
CA ILE A 4 -44.56 -16.94 15.59
C ILE A 4 -44.45 -15.74 14.64
N LEU A 5 -45.47 -14.89 14.57
CA LEU A 5 -45.41 -13.65 13.80
C LEU A 5 -44.36 -12.67 14.34
N ILE A 6 -44.23 -12.54 15.66
CA ILE A 6 -43.22 -11.64 16.26
C ILE A 6 -41.79 -12.12 15.97
N ALA A 7 -41.56 -13.43 16.01
CA ALA A 7 -40.27 -14.01 15.67
C ALA A 7 -39.92 -13.82 14.17
N LEU A 8 -40.89 -13.99 13.27
CA LEU A 8 -40.71 -13.75 11.83
C LEU A 8 -40.42 -12.27 11.52
N VAL A 9 -41.14 -11.34 12.16
CA VAL A 9 -40.90 -9.90 11.99
C VAL A 9 -39.53 -9.51 12.54
N ALA A 10 -39.10 -10.06 13.68
CA ALA A 10 -37.76 -9.82 14.22
C ALA A 10 -36.65 -10.32 13.27
N VAL A 11 -36.80 -11.51 12.68
CA VAL A 11 -35.85 -12.06 11.71
C VAL A 11 -35.79 -11.21 10.43
N ILE A 12 -36.93 -10.74 9.92
CA ILE A 12 -36.98 -9.88 8.74
C ILE A 12 -36.36 -8.50 9.04
N VAL A 13 -36.59 -7.92 10.21
CA VAL A 13 -35.98 -6.63 10.61
C VAL A 13 -34.47 -6.77 10.80
N ILE A 14 -33.99 -7.89 11.34
CA ILE A 14 -32.55 -8.17 11.45
C ILE A 14 -31.93 -8.39 10.06
N ALA A 15 -32.60 -9.12 9.16
CA ALA A 15 -32.09 -9.38 7.81
C ALA A 15 -32.09 -8.11 6.93
N VAL A 16 -33.15 -7.29 7.00
CA VAL A 16 -33.23 -6.00 6.29
C VAL A 16 -32.30 -4.97 6.92
N GLY A 17 -32.14 -5.00 8.25
CA GLY A 17 -31.19 -4.15 8.98
C GLY A 17 -29.73 -4.50 8.69
N ALA A 18 -29.40 -5.79 8.55
CA ALA A 18 -28.07 -6.25 8.14
C ALA A 18 -27.69 -5.78 6.74
N ASN A 19 -28.63 -5.84 5.78
CA ASN A 19 -28.45 -5.29 4.42
C ASN A 19 -28.30 -3.76 4.39
N PHE A 20 -28.65 -3.05 5.47
CA PHE A 20 -28.51 -1.60 5.59
C PHE A 20 -27.17 -1.18 6.23
N LEU A 21 -26.45 -2.11 6.85
CA LEU A 21 -25.24 -1.80 7.63
C LEU A 21 -23.96 -1.80 6.76
N PHE A 22 -23.97 -2.49 5.62
CA PHE A 22 -22.85 -2.51 4.67
C PHE A 22 -23.38 -2.45 3.23
N PRO A 23 -23.49 -1.25 2.63
CA PRO A 23 -23.88 -1.16 1.23
C PRO A 23 -22.82 -1.81 0.35
N SER A 24 -23.24 -2.56 -0.67
CA SER A 24 -22.32 -3.11 -1.66
C SER A 24 -21.53 -1.99 -2.34
N VAL A 25 -20.24 -2.22 -2.56
CA VAL A 25 -19.34 -1.30 -3.25
C VAL A 25 -19.15 -1.72 -4.71
N ASN A 26 -18.99 -0.79 -5.64
CA ASN A 26 -18.72 -1.10 -7.06
C ASN A 26 -17.30 -0.71 -7.47
N SER A 27 -16.64 0.18 -6.72
CA SER A 27 -15.31 0.69 -7.02
C SER A 27 -14.63 1.27 -5.77
N LEU A 28 -13.35 1.66 -5.89
CA LEU A 28 -12.57 2.28 -4.80
C LEU A 28 -13.25 3.51 -4.18
N THR A 29 -14.02 4.28 -4.95
CA THR A 29 -14.69 5.49 -4.44
C THR A 29 -15.87 5.19 -3.53
N ASP A 30 -16.41 3.96 -3.60
CA ASP A 30 -17.57 3.56 -2.80
C ASP A 30 -17.17 3.01 -1.43
N PHE A 31 -15.90 2.63 -1.25
CA PHE A 31 -15.37 2.21 0.04
C PHE A 31 -15.38 3.36 1.05
N LYS A 32 -15.30 3.04 2.34
CA LYS A 32 -15.05 4.05 3.35
C LYS A 32 -13.61 4.55 3.25
N HIS A 33 -13.46 5.83 2.91
CA HIS A 33 -12.19 6.53 2.90
C HIS A 33 -11.83 6.97 4.32
N ILE A 34 -10.56 6.82 4.68
CA ILE A 34 -10.00 7.25 5.97
C ILE A 34 -8.68 8.00 5.76
N ASN A 35 -8.25 8.73 6.78
CA ASN A 35 -6.87 9.21 6.83
C ASN A 35 -5.93 8.08 7.26
N TYR A 36 -4.67 8.12 6.82
CA TYR A 36 -3.69 7.10 7.19
C TYR A 36 -3.49 7.01 8.72
N THR A 37 -3.68 8.13 9.43
CA THR A 37 -3.59 8.20 10.90
C THR A 37 -4.60 7.28 11.59
N GLU A 38 -5.69 6.91 10.90
CA GLU A 38 -6.75 6.05 11.43
C GLU A 38 -6.49 4.55 11.13
N THR A 39 -5.34 4.20 10.53
CA THR A 39 -5.04 2.82 10.05
C THR A 39 -5.25 1.77 11.14
N PHE A 40 -4.90 2.04 12.39
CA PHE A 40 -4.98 1.07 13.50
C PHE A 40 -6.21 1.24 14.41
N ASP A 41 -7.13 2.15 14.07
CA ASP A 41 -8.21 2.60 14.96
C ASP A 41 -9.63 2.24 14.46
N GLN A 42 -9.75 1.23 13.58
CA GLN A 42 -11.07 0.79 13.11
C GLN A 42 -11.73 -0.15 14.13
N LYS A 43 -13.05 -0.30 14.02
CA LYS A 43 -13.86 -0.99 15.05
C LYS A 43 -13.80 -2.50 14.94
N GLU A 44 -13.55 -3.00 13.73
CA GLU A 44 -13.47 -4.41 13.43
C GLU A 44 -12.18 -5.01 14.02
N SER A 45 -12.25 -6.24 14.52
CA SER A 45 -11.07 -6.92 15.07
C SER A 45 -10.09 -7.35 13.98
N GLU A 46 -10.52 -7.48 12.73
CA GLU A 46 -9.66 -7.79 11.59
C GLU A 46 -10.16 -7.08 10.34
N TYR A 47 -9.28 -6.33 9.67
CA TYR A 47 -9.62 -5.54 8.49
C TYR A 47 -8.37 -5.22 7.66
N TYR A 48 -8.59 -4.67 6.47
CA TYR A 48 -7.52 -4.15 5.63
C TYR A 48 -7.63 -2.64 5.41
N VAL A 49 -6.47 -2.01 5.26
CA VAL A 49 -6.33 -0.62 4.83
C VAL A 49 -5.53 -0.59 3.54
N TYR A 50 -6.17 -0.13 2.47
CA TYR A 50 -5.62 -0.12 1.13
C TYR A 50 -5.18 1.28 0.73
N PHE A 51 -3.88 1.45 0.50
CA PHE A 51 -3.28 2.70 0.06
C PHE A 51 -3.21 2.70 -1.47
N TYR A 52 -3.84 3.69 -2.08
CA TYR A 52 -3.92 3.80 -3.52
C TYR A 52 -3.71 5.25 -3.99
N GLN A 53 -3.61 5.43 -5.30
CA GLN A 53 -3.73 6.72 -5.96
C GLN A 53 -4.64 6.57 -7.17
N GLU A 54 -5.46 7.58 -7.49
CA GLU A 54 -6.34 7.51 -8.66
C GLU A 54 -5.57 7.33 -9.98
N THR A 55 -4.36 7.87 -10.06
CA THR A 55 -3.48 7.81 -11.23
C THR A 55 -2.68 6.51 -11.35
N CYS A 56 -2.80 5.59 -10.37
CA CYS A 56 -2.04 4.36 -10.31
C CYS A 56 -2.76 3.21 -11.06
N PRO A 57 -2.29 2.78 -12.25
CA PRO A 57 -3.00 1.76 -13.04
C PRO A 57 -3.01 0.40 -12.35
N LEU A 58 -1.94 0.05 -11.64
CA LEU A 58 -1.86 -1.18 -10.86
C LEU A 58 -2.89 -1.20 -9.72
N CYS A 59 -3.16 -0.03 -9.13
CA CYS A 59 -4.16 0.10 -8.08
C CYS A 59 -5.58 -0.14 -8.60
N LEU A 60 -5.87 0.35 -9.81
CA LEU A 60 -7.14 0.11 -10.49
C LEU A 60 -7.28 -1.36 -10.94
N GLN A 61 -6.18 -2.00 -11.31
CA GLN A 61 -6.15 -3.42 -11.66
C GLN A 61 -6.49 -4.32 -10.46
N PHE A 62 -6.07 -3.95 -9.25
CA PHE A 62 -6.34 -4.72 -8.03
C PHE A 62 -7.73 -4.43 -7.43
N SER A 63 -8.33 -3.27 -7.74
CA SER A 63 -9.63 -2.86 -7.20
C SER A 63 -10.76 -3.92 -7.31
N PRO A 64 -10.93 -4.68 -8.41
CA PRO A 64 -11.97 -5.69 -8.49
C PRO A 64 -11.83 -6.80 -7.44
N GLU A 65 -10.59 -7.16 -7.07
CA GLU A 65 -10.31 -8.18 -6.05
C GLU A 65 -10.75 -7.69 -4.66
N LEU A 66 -10.51 -6.41 -4.34
CA LEU A 66 -10.99 -5.78 -3.11
C LEU A 66 -12.52 -5.68 -3.07
N VAL A 67 -13.14 -5.30 -4.19
CA VAL A 67 -14.61 -5.23 -4.32
C VAL A 67 -15.24 -6.61 -4.10
N ALA A 68 -14.68 -7.65 -4.71
CA ALA A 68 -15.15 -9.02 -4.51
C ALA A 68 -14.94 -9.48 -3.06
N ALA A 69 -13.79 -9.19 -2.45
CA ALA A 69 -13.54 -9.52 -1.04
C ALA A 69 -14.55 -8.84 -0.10
N TYR A 70 -14.87 -7.57 -0.33
CA TYR A 70 -15.84 -6.84 0.48
C TYR A 70 -17.27 -7.38 0.28
N ASN A 71 -17.73 -7.48 -0.98
CA ASN A 71 -19.12 -7.81 -1.28
C ASN A 71 -19.47 -9.30 -1.11
N GLU A 72 -18.53 -10.21 -1.38
CA GLU A 72 -18.80 -11.65 -1.43
C GLU A 72 -18.31 -12.40 -0.19
N LYS A 73 -17.31 -11.84 0.51
CA LYS A 73 -16.65 -12.47 1.66
C LYS A 73 -16.76 -11.65 2.95
N ASP A 74 -17.52 -10.55 2.91
CA ASP A 74 -17.74 -9.62 4.04
C ASP A 74 -16.41 -9.13 4.68
N VAL A 75 -15.35 -8.97 3.87
CA VAL A 75 -14.04 -8.51 4.35
C VAL A 75 -14.10 -7.00 4.61
N PRO A 76 -13.84 -6.51 5.85
CA PRO A 76 -13.81 -5.08 6.12
C PRO A 76 -12.57 -4.44 5.47
N ILE A 77 -12.80 -3.49 4.58
CA ILE A 77 -11.75 -2.82 3.81
C ILE A 77 -11.98 -1.31 3.88
N TYR A 78 -10.91 -0.60 4.23
CA TYR A 78 -10.83 0.84 4.22
C TYR A 78 -9.83 1.26 3.15
N VAL A 79 -10.01 2.46 2.58
CA VAL A 79 -9.09 2.96 1.56
C VAL A 79 -8.51 4.31 1.98
N VAL A 80 -7.25 4.51 1.61
CA VAL A 80 -6.50 5.75 1.83
C VAL A 80 -6.03 6.24 0.47
N ASP A 81 -6.50 7.41 0.05
CA ASP A 81 -5.88 8.12 -1.07
C ASP A 81 -4.54 8.68 -0.60
N ALA A 82 -3.47 8.00 -1.00
CA ALA A 82 -2.11 8.36 -0.63
C ALA A 82 -1.64 9.64 -1.34
N ALA A 83 -2.33 10.12 -2.39
CA ALA A 83 -2.02 11.39 -3.04
C ALA A 83 -2.62 12.60 -2.30
N ALA A 84 -3.64 12.38 -1.45
CA ALA A 84 -4.27 13.41 -0.65
C ALA A 84 -3.29 14.08 0.33
N THR A 85 -3.46 15.37 0.59
CA THR A 85 -2.46 16.18 1.31
C THR A 85 -2.28 15.72 2.75
N GLU A 86 -3.38 15.36 3.41
CA GLU A 86 -3.48 14.79 4.74
C GLU A 86 -2.75 13.46 4.90
N ASN A 87 -2.55 12.71 3.82
CA ASN A 87 -1.92 11.39 3.82
C ASN A 87 -0.46 11.39 3.36
N LYS A 88 0.08 12.55 2.96
CA LYS A 88 1.45 12.64 2.44
C LYS A 88 2.53 12.20 3.42
N ALA A 89 2.27 12.33 4.72
CA ALA A 89 3.21 11.94 5.76
C ALA A 89 3.39 10.41 5.87
N ALA A 90 2.48 9.61 5.31
CA ALA A 90 2.60 8.15 5.25
C ALA A 90 3.62 7.67 4.20
N TRP A 91 4.12 8.55 3.32
CA TRP A 91 5.06 8.15 2.27
C TRP A 91 6.46 7.98 2.82
N TYR A 92 7.14 6.96 2.32
CA TYR A 92 8.58 6.82 2.47
C TYR A 92 9.31 8.06 1.92
N ASP A 93 10.28 8.58 2.67
CA ASP A 93 11.06 9.75 2.27
C ASP A 93 12.08 9.39 1.17
N TRP A 94 11.58 9.33 -0.06
CA TRP A 94 12.40 9.10 -1.26
C TRP A 94 13.47 10.19 -1.46
N ALA A 95 13.23 11.42 -1.00
CA ALA A 95 14.23 12.50 -1.13
C ALA A 95 15.42 12.26 -0.19
N ALA A 96 15.17 11.84 1.04
CA ALA A 96 16.22 11.43 1.97
C ALA A 96 16.92 10.14 1.48
N HIS A 97 16.16 9.19 0.93
CA HIS A 97 16.71 8.00 0.30
C HIS A 97 17.69 8.35 -0.81
N ASP A 98 17.26 9.15 -1.79
CA ASP A 98 18.08 9.56 -2.92
C ASP A 98 19.34 10.28 -2.45
N LYS A 99 19.23 11.18 -1.48
CA LYS A 99 20.37 11.87 -0.90
C LYS A 99 21.38 10.91 -0.25
N LYS A 100 20.91 9.83 0.37
CA LYS A 100 21.75 8.86 1.09
C LYS A 100 22.36 7.82 0.16
N TYR A 101 21.61 7.36 -0.83
CA TYR A 101 21.96 6.20 -1.66
C TYR A 101 22.26 6.55 -3.11
N THR A 102 22.32 7.83 -3.48
CA THR A 102 22.80 8.28 -4.78
C THR A 102 24.23 8.82 -4.69
N LYS A 103 25.09 8.41 -5.61
CA LYS A 103 26.47 8.86 -5.70
C LYS A 103 26.90 9.09 -7.15
N VAL A 104 27.56 10.22 -7.41
CA VAL A 104 28.30 10.42 -8.66
C VAL A 104 29.57 9.57 -8.63
N ILE A 105 29.68 8.64 -9.57
CA ILE A 105 30.75 7.64 -9.63
C ILE A 105 31.66 7.82 -10.84
N GLY A 106 31.39 8.81 -11.70
CA GLY A 106 32.16 9.07 -12.90
C GLY A 106 31.45 10.04 -13.83
N LYS A 107 31.84 10.01 -15.11
CA LYS A 107 31.27 10.83 -16.19
C LYS A 107 31.37 10.11 -17.53
N VAL A 108 30.59 10.57 -18.49
CA VAL A 108 30.70 10.16 -19.89
C VAL A 108 31.58 11.17 -20.61
N GLU A 109 32.74 10.73 -21.11
CA GLU A 109 33.65 11.52 -21.92
C GLU A 109 33.71 10.94 -23.33
N ASN A 110 33.39 11.75 -24.34
CA ASN A 110 33.40 11.32 -25.75
C ASN A 110 32.60 10.03 -26.01
N GLY A 111 31.48 9.85 -25.29
CA GLY A 111 30.63 8.65 -25.39
C GLY A 111 31.14 7.43 -24.61
N VAL A 112 32.25 7.56 -23.88
CA VAL A 112 32.84 6.48 -23.07
C VAL A 112 32.62 6.75 -21.59
N GLN A 113 32.24 5.72 -20.84
CA GLN A 113 32.11 5.79 -19.38
C GLN A 113 33.49 5.84 -18.73
N VAL A 114 33.74 6.87 -17.92
CA VAL A 114 34.98 7.06 -17.15
C VAL A 114 34.62 7.13 -15.68
N PHE A 115 35.03 6.12 -14.91
CA PHE A 115 34.80 6.07 -13.47
C PHE A 115 35.79 6.96 -12.71
N ASN A 116 35.35 7.53 -11.59
CA ASN A 116 36.20 8.23 -10.64
C ASN A 116 37.22 7.25 -10.03
N GLU A 117 38.33 7.78 -9.50
CA GLU A 117 39.36 6.95 -8.87
C GLU A 117 38.77 6.03 -7.80
N GLY A 118 39.11 4.75 -7.90
CA GLY A 118 38.62 3.71 -7.00
C GLY A 118 37.20 3.26 -7.29
N GLU A 119 36.41 3.89 -8.16
CA GLU A 119 35.07 3.45 -8.54
C GLU A 119 35.04 2.45 -9.70
N SER A 120 33.99 1.63 -9.74
CA SER A 120 33.73 0.69 -10.83
C SER A 120 32.28 0.23 -10.76
N SER A 121 31.77 -0.34 -11.85
CA SER A 121 30.43 -0.94 -11.87
C SER A 121 30.27 -2.11 -10.88
N ALA A 122 31.34 -2.84 -10.58
CA ALA A 122 31.32 -3.99 -9.67
C ALA A 122 30.93 -3.64 -8.22
N LYS A 123 31.09 -2.38 -7.81
CA LYS A 123 30.64 -1.90 -6.49
C LYS A 123 29.14 -1.65 -6.39
N TYR A 124 28.43 -1.66 -7.51
CA TYR A 124 27.02 -1.32 -7.64
C TYR A 124 26.27 -2.44 -8.38
N PRO A 125 26.23 -3.66 -7.80
CA PRO A 125 25.63 -4.82 -8.43
C PRO A 125 24.10 -4.68 -8.56
N SER A 126 23.59 -4.93 -9.77
CA SER A 126 22.15 -4.75 -10.08
C SER A 126 21.24 -5.77 -9.37
N ASN A 127 21.76 -6.95 -9.07
CA ASN A 127 21.06 -7.96 -8.27
C ASN A 127 20.93 -7.58 -6.78
N GLU A 128 21.57 -6.50 -6.34
CA GLU A 128 21.44 -5.93 -5.00
C GLU A 128 20.75 -4.56 -5.05
N GLY A 129 19.94 -4.28 -6.08
CA GLY A 129 19.13 -3.06 -6.14
C GLY A 129 19.84 -1.83 -6.70
N TRP A 130 21.14 -1.90 -7.00
CA TRP A 130 21.86 -0.77 -7.57
C TRP A 130 21.57 -0.58 -9.06
N THR A 131 21.51 0.68 -9.49
CA THR A 131 21.42 1.08 -10.90
C THR A 131 22.46 2.14 -11.20
N ILE A 132 23.12 2.04 -12.36
CA ILE A 132 24.02 3.06 -12.88
C ILE A 132 23.35 3.72 -14.08
N SER A 133 23.22 5.05 -14.05
CA SER A 133 22.65 5.84 -15.15
C SER A 133 23.49 7.08 -15.42
N THR A 134 23.30 7.68 -16.60
CA THR A 134 23.90 8.97 -16.95
C THR A 134 22.87 10.07 -16.73
N ASN A 135 23.23 11.09 -15.94
CA ASN A 135 22.34 12.24 -15.72
C ASN A 135 22.49 13.30 -16.82
N LYS A 136 21.72 14.39 -16.71
CA LYS A 136 21.71 15.50 -17.70
C LYS A 136 23.05 16.26 -17.82
N ASN A 137 23.95 16.11 -16.85
CA ASN A 137 25.27 16.73 -16.82
C ASN A 137 26.37 15.81 -17.38
N ASN A 138 26.00 14.69 -18.01
CA ASN A 138 26.92 13.62 -18.42
C ASN A 138 27.68 12.96 -17.26
N GLU A 139 27.15 13.03 -16.03
CA GLU A 139 27.72 12.33 -14.88
C GLU A 139 27.18 10.91 -14.82
N LEU A 140 28.05 9.95 -14.50
CA LEU A 140 27.65 8.59 -14.16
C LEU A 140 27.24 8.55 -12.70
N VAL A 141 26.02 8.11 -12.45
CA VAL A 141 25.39 8.11 -11.13
C VAL A 141 24.99 6.69 -10.77
N ALA A 142 25.46 6.20 -9.63
CA ALA A 142 24.91 5.01 -9.00
C ALA A 142 23.83 5.41 -8.00
N TYR A 143 22.69 4.73 -8.03
CA TYR A 143 21.62 4.89 -7.05
C TYR A 143 21.01 3.54 -6.66
N HIS A 144 20.51 3.43 -5.43
CA HIS A 144 19.78 2.24 -4.97
C HIS A 144 18.29 2.42 -5.27
N LYS A 145 17.64 1.42 -5.87
CA LYS A 145 16.23 1.53 -6.28
C LYS A 145 15.24 0.99 -5.25
N ASP A 146 15.68 0.09 -4.38
CA ASP A 146 14.78 -0.55 -3.41
C ASP A 146 14.64 0.33 -2.18
N ALA A 147 13.41 0.52 -1.72
CA ALA A 147 13.12 1.24 -0.49
C ALA A 147 13.57 0.43 0.75
N PHE A 148 13.92 1.16 1.80
CA PHE A 148 14.21 0.60 3.13
C PHE A 148 13.16 1.08 4.13
N ASN A 149 11.90 1.03 3.72
CA ASN A 149 10.78 1.50 4.51
C ASN A 149 10.45 0.57 5.69
N ASN A 150 9.81 1.12 6.71
CA ASN A 150 9.29 0.35 7.83
C ASN A 150 8.14 -0.55 7.38
N ARG A 151 8.45 -1.84 7.19
CA ARG A 151 7.49 -2.91 6.85
C ARG A 151 6.80 -3.51 8.08
N SER A 152 7.04 -2.95 9.28
CA SER A 152 6.45 -3.41 10.53
C SER A 152 6.00 -2.26 11.46
N PRO A 153 5.24 -1.27 10.96
CA PRO A 153 4.80 -0.13 11.77
C PRO A 153 3.94 -0.58 12.95
N GLN A 154 4.20 -0.02 14.12
CA GLN A 154 3.42 -0.24 15.34
C GLN A 154 2.36 0.84 15.56
N THR A 155 2.55 2.03 14.97
CA THR A 155 1.58 3.12 14.97
C THR A 155 1.42 3.70 13.56
N ALA A 156 0.42 4.54 13.36
CA ALA A 156 0.17 5.13 12.05
C ALA A 156 1.30 6.09 11.61
N GLU A 157 1.95 6.77 12.55
CA GLU A 157 3.07 7.68 12.30
C GLU A 157 4.34 6.95 11.84
N GLU A 158 4.43 5.64 12.08
CA GLU A 158 5.53 4.80 11.63
C GLU A 158 5.31 4.21 10.23
N ILE A 159 4.14 4.42 9.62
CA ILE A 159 3.83 3.93 8.28
C ILE A 159 4.70 4.64 7.25
N GLU A 160 5.37 3.85 6.41
CA GLU A 160 6.19 4.33 5.31
C GLU A 160 5.83 3.57 4.03
N ILE A 161 4.84 4.04 3.28
CA ILE A 161 4.46 3.50 1.98
C ILE A 161 5.52 3.90 0.96
N SER A 162 6.20 2.91 0.38
CA SER A 162 7.25 3.15 -0.62
C SER A 162 6.69 3.24 -2.05
N GLY A 163 5.55 2.60 -2.30
CA GLY A 163 4.86 2.59 -3.58
C GLY A 163 3.42 2.14 -3.41
N THR A 164 2.56 2.51 -4.36
CA THR A 164 1.18 2.01 -4.44
C THR A 164 1.04 1.02 -5.61
N PRO A 165 0.15 0.02 -5.52
CA PRO A 165 -0.73 -0.25 -4.38
C PRO A 165 0.02 -0.77 -3.15
N ALA A 166 -0.55 -0.54 -1.96
CA ALA A 166 -0.08 -1.17 -0.72
C ALA A 166 -1.28 -1.57 0.14
N LEU A 167 -1.17 -2.72 0.80
CA LEU A 167 -2.22 -3.26 1.65
C LEU A 167 -1.66 -3.54 3.05
N ILE A 168 -2.30 -2.96 4.07
CA ILE A 168 -2.00 -3.25 5.47
C ILE A 168 -3.15 -4.09 6.04
N LYS A 169 -2.80 -5.25 6.61
CA LYS A 169 -3.73 -6.06 7.40
C LYS A 169 -3.58 -5.66 8.87
N VAL A 170 -4.70 -5.35 9.51
CA VAL A 170 -4.76 -5.06 10.94
C VAL A 170 -5.58 -6.13 11.63
N LYS A 171 -5.09 -6.61 12.78
CA LYS A 171 -5.79 -7.53 13.67
C LYS A 171 -5.63 -7.04 15.11
N ASP A 172 -6.75 -6.88 15.81
CA ASP A 172 -6.84 -6.39 17.19
C ASP A 172 -6.06 -5.08 17.41
N GLY A 173 -6.20 -4.14 16.46
CA GLY A 173 -5.54 -2.82 16.49
C GLY A 173 -4.02 -2.87 16.26
N LYS A 174 -3.48 -4.00 15.78
CA LYS A 174 -2.05 -4.19 15.52
C LYS A 174 -1.79 -4.65 14.10
N LEU A 175 -0.60 -4.39 13.61
CA LEU A 175 -0.16 -4.93 12.33
C LEU A 175 -0.19 -6.45 12.34
N ALA A 176 -0.91 -7.02 11.38
CA ALA A 176 -0.96 -8.46 11.12
C ALA A 176 -0.29 -8.84 9.79
N GLY A 177 -0.13 -7.88 8.87
CA GLY A 177 0.61 -8.09 7.63
C GLY A 177 0.71 -6.83 6.79
N TYR A 178 1.67 -6.82 5.88
CA TYR A 178 2.01 -5.67 5.05
C TYR A 178 2.41 -6.14 3.65
N GLY A 179 1.71 -5.65 2.63
CA GLY A 179 2.01 -5.84 1.22
C GLY A 179 2.28 -4.51 0.52
N GLU A 180 3.23 -4.51 -0.42
CA GLU A 180 3.34 -3.46 -1.44
C GLU A 180 3.48 -4.13 -2.82
N GLY A 181 2.68 -3.63 -3.76
CA GLY A 181 2.54 -4.18 -5.09
C GLY A 181 1.53 -5.31 -5.15
N ILE A 182 0.90 -5.46 -6.33
CA ILE A 182 -0.24 -6.35 -6.58
C ILE A 182 -0.03 -7.77 -6.06
N ASP A 183 1.13 -8.36 -6.28
CA ASP A 183 1.36 -9.77 -5.91
C ASP A 183 1.41 -9.97 -4.39
N GLN A 184 2.00 -9.03 -3.65
CA GLN A 184 2.04 -9.09 -2.20
C GLN A 184 0.67 -8.74 -1.60
N ASP A 185 -0.01 -7.74 -2.16
CA ASP A 185 -1.34 -7.33 -1.72
C ASP A 185 -2.36 -8.46 -1.92
N ARG A 186 -2.30 -9.16 -3.05
CA ARG A 186 -3.15 -10.34 -3.31
C ARG A 186 -2.86 -11.47 -2.31
N ALA A 187 -1.59 -11.83 -2.14
CA ALA A 187 -1.22 -12.87 -1.18
C ALA A 187 -1.67 -12.50 0.24
N LEU A 188 -1.60 -11.23 0.62
CA LEU A 188 -2.02 -10.75 1.93
C LEU A 188 -3.55 -10.76 2.08
N LEU A 189 -4.30 -10.40 1.04
CA LEU A 189 -5.77 -10.45 1.03
C LEU A 189 -6.31 -11.87 1.22
N GLU A 190 -5.61 -12.89 0.69
CA GLU A 190 -5.96 -14.31 0.88
C GLU A 190 -5.82 -14.79 2.33
N THR A 191 -5.14 -14.03 3.20
CA THR A 191 -4.95 -14.40 4.61
C THR A 191 -6.10 -13.99 5.52
N TYR A 192 -7.19 -13.40 5.01
CA TYR A 192 -8.30 -12.95 5.86
C TYR A 192 -8.91 -14.11 6.65
N GLY A 193 -9.16 -13.88 7.94
CA GLY A 193 -9.71 -14.88 8.86
C GLY A 193 -8.70 -15.94 9.33
N GLN A 194 -7.43 -15.83 8.92
CA GLN A 194 -6.31 -16.66 9.42
C GLN A 194 -5.65 -16.03 10.65
#